data_AF-U6DFZ1-F1
#
_entry.id   AF-U6DFZ1-F1
#
_cell.length_a   1.000
_cell.length_b   1.000
_cell.length_c   1.000
_cell.angle_alpha   90.00
_cell.angle_beta   90.00
_cell.angle_gamma   90.00
#
_symmetry.space_group_name_H-M   'P 1'
#
loop_
_entity.id
_entity.type
_entity.pdbx_description
1 polymer ?
#
loop_
_entity_poly.entity_id
_entity_poly.type
_entity_poly.pdbx_seq_one_letter_code
_entity_poly.pdbx_strand_id
1 'polypeptide(L)'
;MQFLTAVSPQSFSTPSWKVETKYSTRVFTGNWVEERRKFTKATEKTPQCIYRKEYVPFPDHRPDQISRWYGKRRIEGLPYKHLMTHHQEPPHRHLISTYDDHYNRHSYNPGLPPRRSWSGHKLLWLPEKSDF
;
A
#
# COMPACT_ATOMS: atom_id res chain seq x y z
N MET A 1 93.83 -26.24 -2.43
CA MET A 1 93.35 -25.17 -1.52
C MET A 1 92.13 -24.54 -2.15
N GLN A 2 90.93 -24.78 -1.62
CA GLN A 2 89.79 -23.85 -1.67
C GLN A 2 88.67 -24.42 -0.80
N PHE A 3 88.53 -23.84 0.40
CA PHE A 3 87.40 -23.99 1.30
C PHE A 3 86.43 -22.86 1.02
N LEU A 4 85.14 -23.13 0.80
CA LEU A 4 83.99 -22.22 0.97
C LEU A 4 82.73 -23.11 1.07
N THR A 5 81.75 -22.93 1.95
CA THR A 5 81.47 -22.00 3.05
C THR A 5 80.41 -22.69 3.92
N ALA A 6 80.47 -22.51 5.24
CA ALA A 6 79.49 -23.06 6.17
C ALA A 6 78.09 -22.50 5.87
N VAL A 7 77.11 -23.40 5.65
CA VAL A 7 75.69 -23.05 5.65
C VAL A 7 75.34 -22.69 7.10
N SER A 8 75.03 -21.42 7.35
CA SER A 8 74.55 -21.00 8.67
C SER A 8 73.16 -21.61 8.90
N PRO A 9 72.92 -22.35 10.01
CA PRO A 9 71.56 -22.69 10.38
C PRO A 9 70.86 -21.41 10.86
N GLN A 10 69.80 -21.00 10.16
CA GLN A 10 68.97 -19.88 10.57
C GLN A 10 68.54 -20.06 12.04
N SER A 11 68.80 -19.06 12.88
CA SER A 11 68.45 -19.09 14.30
C SER A 11 66.93 -19.05 14.48
N PHE A 12 66.37 -20.14 15.03
CA PHE A 12 64.94 -20.33 15.32
C PHE A 12 64.35 -19.41 16.41
N SER A 13 65.00 -18.30 16.77
CA SER A 13 64.64 -17.50 17.96
C SER A 13 64.25 -16.04 17.67
N THR A 14 63.83 -15.70 16.45
CA THR A 14 63.21 -14.39 16.20
C THR A 14 61.69 -14.48 16.39
N PRO A 15 61.07 -13.68 17.29
CA PRO A 15 59.63 -13.63 17.43
C PRO A 15 59.04 -12.74 16.33
N SER A 16 59.21 -13.14 15.08
CA SER A 16 58.48 -12.58 13.95
C SER A 16 57.28 -13.47 13.64
N TRP A 17 56.38 -13.03 12.76
CA TRP A 17 55.28 -13.86 12.25
C TRP A 17 55.82 -15.23 11.83
N LYS A 18 55.53 -16.26 12.63
CA LYS A 18 55.91 -17.63 12.30
C LYS A 18 55.10 -18.01 11.06
N VAL A 19 55.75 -18.00 9.90
CA VAL A 19 55.15 -18.48 8.67
C VAL A 19 54.99 -19.98 8.83
N GLU A 20 53.76 -20.42 9.05
CA GLU A 20 53.46 -21.84 9.16
C GLU A 20 53.84 -22.55 7.86
N THR A 21 54.48 -23.71 7.99
CA THR A 21 54.81 -24.56 6.86
C THR A 21 53.51 -25.04 6.20
N LYS A 22 53.36 -24.78 4.90
CA LYS A 22 52.21 -25.27 4.13
C LYS A 22 52.45 -26.71 3.72
N TYR A 23 51.53 -27.60 4.10
CA TYR A 23 51.61 -29.02 3.79
C TYR A 23 50.56 -29.40 2.74
N SER A 24 50.70 -30.58 2.15
CA SER A 24 49.69 -31.16 1.27
C SER A 24 48.41 -31.51 2.07
N THR A 25 47.24 -31.43 1.45
CA THR A 25 45.92 -31.82 2.03
C THR A 25 45.80 -33.31 2.42
N ARG A 26 46.86 -34.09 2.22
CA ARG A 26 47.00 -35.48 2.72
C ARG A 26 47.64 -35.54 4.11
N VAL A 27 48.32 -34.48 4.55
CA VAL A 27 48.99 -34.40 5.85
C VAL A 27 48.01 -33.85 6.87
N PHE A 28 47.86 -34.55 8.00
CA PHE A 28 46.98 -34.14 9.09
C PHE A 28 47.57 -32.94 9.85
N THR A 29 47.32 -31.74 9.33
CA THR A 29 47.59 -30.47 10.01
C THR A 29 46.30 -29.91 10.62
N GLY A 30 46.40 -28.87 11.46
CA GLY A 30 45.27 -28.34 12.23
C GLY A 30 44.02 -28.00 11.40
N ASN A 31 44.19 -27.58 10.14
CA ASN A 31 43.08 -27.20 9.23
C ASN A 31 42.68 -28.31 8.22
N TRP A 32 43.20 -29.53 8.40
CA TRP A 32 43.08 -30.62 7.42
C TRP A 32 41.63 -30.98 7.03
N VAL A 33 40.71 -30.97 8.01
CA VAL A 33 39.30 -31.33 7.79
C VAL A 33 38.58 -30.30 6.90
N GLU A 34 38.77 -29.02 7.19
CA GLU A 34 38.13 -27.93 6.45
C GLU A 34 38.68 -27.82 5.02
N GLU A 35 39.98 -28.04 4.81
CA GLU A 35 40.60 -28.05 3.47
C GLU A 35 40.03 -29.14 2.54
N ARG A 36 39.59 -30.27 3.10
CA ARG A 36 38.92 -31.34 2.31
C ARG A 36 37.43 -31.11 2.17
N ARG A 37 36.80 -30.37 3.08
CA ARG A 37 35.36 -30.10 3.08
C ARG A 37 35.02 -29.02 2.04
N LYS A 38 35.10 -29.37 0.76
CA LYS A 38 34.63 -28.50 -0.34
C LYS A 38 33.12 -28.29 -0.19
N PHE A 39 32.73 -27.08 0.19
CA PHE A 39 31.33 -26.70 0.28
C PHE A 39 30.68 -26.83 -1.10
N THR A 40 29.88 -27.88 -1.28
CA THR A 40 29.06 -28.04 -2.47
C THR A 40 27.78 -27.26 -2.22
N LYS A 41 27.71 -26.03 -2.72
CA LYS A 41 26.47 -25.24 -2.65
C LYS A 41 25.41 -25.98 -3.46
N ALA A 42 24.32 -26.39 -2.80
CA ALA A 42 23.16 -26.92 -3.49
C ALA A 42 22.51 -25.79 -4.32
N THR A 43 22.95 -25.62 -5.56
CA THR A 43 22.44 -24.58 -6.49
C THR A 43 21.03 -24.89 -7.00
N GLU A 44 20.56 -26.13 -6.82
CA GLU A 44 19.34 -26.64 -7.44
C GLU A 44 18.05 -25.97 -6.96
N LYS A 45 18.02 -25.41 -5.73
CA LYS A 45 16.77 -24.87 -5.15
C LYS A 45 17.00 -23.48 -4.58
N THR A 46 16.55 -22.46 -5.30
CA THR A 46 16.45 -21.10 -4.77
C THR A 46 15.50 -21.11 -3.56
N PRO A 47 15.91 -20.56 -2.40
CA PRO A 47 15.02 -20.46 -1.26
C PRO A 47 13.80 -19.61 -1.62
N GLN A 48 12.62 -20.19 -1.52
CA GLN A 48 11.35 -19.48 -1.70
C GLN A 48 10.87 -18.91 -0.37
N CYS A 49 10.20 -17.75 -0.42
CA CYS A 49 9.55 -17.19 0.76
C CYS A 49 8.45 -18.13 1.27
N ILE A 50 8.18 -18.09 2.58
CA ILE A 50 7.17 -18.91 3.25
C ILE A 50 5.80 -18.69 2.60
N TYR A 51 5.46 -17.42 2.35
CA TYR A 51 4.24 -17.03 1.64
C TYR A 51 4.04 -17.77 0.31
N ARG A 52 5.08 -17.88 -0.53
CA ARG A 52 4.97 -18.56 -1.83
C ARG A 52 4.85 -20.08 -1.69
N LYS A 53 5.33 -20.67 -0.58
CA LYS A 53 5.15 -22.09 -0.31
C LYS A 53 3.73 -22.42 0.16
N GLU A 54 3.13 -21.52 0.92
CA GLU A 54 1.80 -21.73 1.53
C GLU A 54 0.66 -21.22 0.66
N TYR A 55 0.91 -20.25 -0.22
CA TYR A 55 -0.10 -19.68 -1.09
C TYR A 55 -0.58 -20.70 -2.14
N VAL A 56 -1.87 -21.02 -2.10
CA VAL A 56 -2.55 -21.84 -3.11
C VAL A 56 -3.27 -20.89 -4.09
N PRO A 57 -2.79 -20.73 -5.34
CA PRO A 57 -3.51 -19.95 -6.33
C PRO A 57 -4.79 -20.67 -6.74
N PHE A 58 -5.88 -19.92 -6.83
CA PHE A 58 -7.13 -20.39 -7.41
C PHE A 58 -7.37 -19.66 -8.75
N PRO A 59 -6.83 -20.16 -9.87
CA PRO A 59 -6.84 -19.45 -11.16
C PRO A 59 -8.26 -19.22 -11.70
N ASP A 60 -9.18 -20.15 -11.46
CA ASP A 60 -10.57 -20.07 -11.94
C ASP A 60 -11.53 -19.47 -10.90
N HIS A 61 -11.01 -18.97 -9.77
CA HIS A 61 -11.85 -18.37 -8.74
C HIS A 61 -12.34 -17.00 -9.17
N ARG A 62 -13.61 -16.94 -9.57
CA ARG A 62 -14.32 -15.67 -9.71
C ARG A 62 -14.82 -15.22 -8.34
N PRO A 63 -14.46 -14.01 -7.87
CA PRO A 63 -14.99 -13.50 -6.61
C PRO A 63 -16.51 -13.37 -6.74
N ASP A 64 -17.25 -13.79 -5.70
CA ASP A 64 -18.70 -13.66 -5.69
C ASP A 64 -19.08 -12.17 -5.64
N GLN A 65 -19.55 -11.68 -6.78
CA GLN A 65 -19.98 -10.30 -6.97
C GLN A 65 -21.20 -9.99 -6.10
N ILE A 66 -22.06 -10.98 -5.85
CA ILE A 66 -23.28 -10.82 -5.05
C ILE A 66 -22.90 -10.60 -3.58
N SER A 67 -22.13 -11.51 -2.98
CA SER A 67 -21.64 -11.34 -1.61
C SER A 67 -20.85 -10.05 -1.42
N ARG A 68 -20.00 -9.67 -2.39
CA ARG A 68 -19.25 -8.42 -2.32
C ARG A 68 -20.16 -7.19 -2.35
N TRP A 69 -21.19 -7.19 -3.19
CA TRP A 69 -22.15 -6.10 -3.29
C TRP A 69 -22.99 -5.96 -2.02
N TYR A 70 -23.51 -7.06 -1.48
CA TYR A 70 -24.23 -7.04 -0.20
C TYR A 70 -23.34 -6.57 0.96
N GLY A 71 -22.09 -7.04 1.01
CA GLY A 71 -21.11 -6.58 2.00
C GLY A 71 -20.85 -5.08 1.91
N LYS A 72 -20.63 -4.55 0.70
CA LYS A 72 -20.43 -3.12 0.46
C LYS A 72 -21.65 -2.30 0.90
N ARG A 73 -22.85 -2.72 0.49
CA ARG A 73 -24.11 -2.05 0.86
C ARG A 73 -24.34 -2.04 2.37
N ARG A 74 -23.93 -3.09 3.09
CA ARG A 74 -24.00 -3.13 4.56
C ARG A 74 -23.06 -2.12 5.23
N ILE A 75 -21.92 -1.85 4.62
CA ILE A 75 -20.89 -0.92 5.15
C ILE A 75 -21.19 0.54 4.77
N GLU A 76 -21.84 0.79 3.62
CA GLU A 76 -22.15 2.14 3.12
C GLU A 76 -23.01 3.00 4.06
N GLY A 77 -23.66 2.40 5.06
CA GLY A 77 -24.30 3.15 6.16
C GLY A 77 -25.55 3.91 5.72
N LEU A 78 -25.82 5.04 6.40
CA LEU A 78 -27.02 5.83 6.13
C LEU A 78 -26.91 6.53 4.75
N PRO A 79 -27.91 6.37 3.86
CA PRO A 79 -27.87 7.00 2.55
C PRO A 79 -27.74 8.53 2.63
N TYR A 80 -26.88 9.10 1.79
CA TYR A 80 -26.59 10.55 1.68
C TYR A 80 -27.84 11.43 1.68
N LYS A 81 -28.93 10.97 1.06
CA LYS A 81 -30.22 11.66 1.05
C LYS A 81 -30.71 12.03 2.46
N HIS A 82 -30.54 11.16 3.45
CA HIS A 82 -31.01 11.43 4.82
C HIS A 82 -30.07 12.37 5.60
N LEU A 83 -28.84 12.55 5.13
CA LEU A 83 -27.87 13.43 5.77
C LEU A 83 -27.97 14.86 5.24
N MET A 84 -28.16 15.01 3.92
CA MET A 84 -27.99 16.31 3.25
C MET A 84 -29.29 16.90 2.70
N THR A 85 -30.40 16.15 2.65
CA THR A 85 -31.68 16.73 2.21
C THR A 85 -32.42 17.35 3.38
N HIS A 86 -32.75 18.63 3.27
CA HIS A 86 -33.41 19.36 4.35
C HIS A 86 -34.93 19.13 4.39
N HIS A 87 -35.61 18.93 3.26
CA HIS A 87 -37.08 18.76 3.21
C HIS A 87 -37.57 17.87 2.05
N GLN A 88 -36.78 16.87 1.63
CA GLN A 88 -37.07 16.07 0.42
C GLN A 88 -37.24 16.91 -0.86
N GLU A 89 -36.77 18.17 -0.87
CA GLU A 89 -36.85 19.03 -2.05
C GLU A 89 -35.93 18.48 -3.15
N PRO A 90 -36.43 18.32 -4.39
CA PRO A 90 -35.59 17.87 -5.48
C PRO A 90 -34.47 18.88 -5.77
N PRO A 91 -33.20 18.43 -5.93
CA PRO A 91 -32.06 19.33 -6.11
C PRO A 91 -32.13 20.19 -7.38
N HIS A 92 -32.95 19.78 -8.34
CA HIS A 92 -33.13 20.46 -9.63
C HIS A 92 -34.10 21.65 -9.59
N ARG A 93 -34.65 22.03 -8.43
CA ARG A 93 -35.62 23.14 -8.34
C ARG A 93 -34.99 24.54 -8.29
N HIS A 94 -33.70 24.65 -8.02
CA HIS A 94 -32.98 25.93 -7.91
C HIS A 94 -31.93 26.05 -9.01
N LEU A 95 -32.40 26.23 -10.24
CA LEU A 95 -31.55 26.43 -11.43
C LEU A 95 -31.39 27.91 -11.82
N ILE A 96 -32.13 28.80 -11.18
CA ILE A 96 -32.19 30.22 -11.52
C ILE A 96 -31.63 31.02 -10.34
N SER A 97 -30.66 31.89 -10.63
CA SER A 97 -30.12 32.82 -9.65
C SER A 97 -31.02 34.04 -9.50
N THR A 98 -30.98 34.72 -8.35
CA THR A 98 -31.75 35.96 -8.12
C THR A 98 -31.35 37.06 -9.11
N TYR A 99 -30.08 37.11 -9.49
CA TYR A 99 -29.58 38.04 -10.51
C TYR A 99 -30.22 37.78 -11.86
N ASP A 100 -30.18 36.53 -12.31
CA ASP A 100 -30.74 36.13 -13.61
C ASP A 100 -32.25 36.42 -13.71
N ASP A 101 -33.02 36.13 -12.66
CA ASP A 101 -34.46 36.44 -12.60
C ASP A 101 -34.77 37.95 -12.71
N HIS A 102 -33.96 38.81 -12.06
CA HIS A 102 -34.17 40.26 -12.05
C HIS A 102 -33.87 40.91 -13.40
N TYR A 103 -32.78 40.48 -14.05
CA TYR A 103 -32.32 41.12 -15.29
C TYR A 103 -32.99 40.55 -16.53
N ASN A 104 -33.19 39.22 -16.57
CA ASN A 104 -33.79 38.56 -17.73
C ASN A 104 -35.33 38.43 -17.62
N ARG A 105 -35.92 38.91 -16.51
CA ARG A 105 -37.38 38.96 -16.26
C ARG A 105 -38.09 37.63 -16.59
N HIS A 106 -37.45 36.51 -16.23
CA HIS A 106 -38.05 35.18 -16.34
C HIS A 106 -39.34 35.03 -15.50
N SER A 107 -39.59 35.97 -14.59
CA SER A 107 -40.68 36.00 -13.60
C SER A 107 -42.06 36.46 -14.10
N TYR A 108 -42.27 36.81 -15.38
CA TYR A 108 -43.64 36.93 -15.90
C TYR A 108 -44.17 35.59 -16.41
N ASN A 109 -44.41 34.65 -15.47
CA ASN A 109 -45.14 33.42 -15.74
C ASN A 109 -46.31 33.31 -14.74
N PRO A 110 -47.57 33.49 -15.18
CA PRO A 110 -48.74 33.45 -14.29
C PRO A 110 -49.01 32.07 -13.67
N GLY A 111 -48.26 31.04 -14.07
CA GLY A 111 -48.32 29.68 -13.51
C GLY A 111 -47.19 29.31 -12.54
N LEU A 112 -46.26 30.22 -12.20
CA LEU A 112 -45.18 29.94 -11.24
C LEU A 112 -45.53 30.44 -9.83
N PRO A 113 -45.17 29.68 -8.77
CA PRO A 113 -45.51 30.05 -7.41
C PRO A 113 -44.76 31.32 -6.97
N PRO A 114 -45.36 32.15 -6.08
CA PRO A 114 -44.79 33.43 -5.65
C PRO A 114 -43.42 33.32 -4.95
N ARG A 115 -42.68 34.43 -4.87
CA ARG A 115 -41.32 34.47 -4.28
C ARG A 115 -41.35 34.00 -2.81
N ARG A 116 -40.29 33.34 -2.35
CA ARG A 116 -40.19 32.92 -0.93
C ARG A 116 -39.75 34.10 -0.07
N SER A 117 -40.37 34.26 1.10
CA SER A 117 -39.97 35.25 2.12
C SER A 117 -39.38 34.53 3.34
N TRP A 118 -38.28 35.05 3.90
CA TRP A 118 -37.67 34.45 5.09
C TRP A 118 -38.43 34.88 6.35
N SER A 119 -38.91 33.92 7.13
CA SER A 119 -39.58 34.20 8.40
C SER A 119 -38.63 34.04 9.58
N GLY A 120 -38.25 35.14 10.21
CA GLY A 120 -37.38 35.11 11.39
C GLY A 120 -37.98 34.39 12.60
N HIS A 121 -39.32 34.34 12.71
CA HIS A 121 -40.01 33.67 13.82
C HIS A 121 -40.05 32.15 13.66
N LYS A 122 -40.20 31.67 12.42
CA LYS A 122 -40.30 30.24 12.10
C LYS A 122 -38.97 29.64 11.63
N LEU A 123 -37.96 30.50 11.42
CA LEU A 123 -36.63 30.14 10.91
C LEU A 123 -36.70 29.29 9.63
N LEU A 124 -37.65 29.61 8.75
CA LEU A 124 -37.87 28.90 7.49
C LEU A 124 -38.34 29.86 6.39
N TRP A 125 -38.08 29.47 5.15
CA TRP A 125 -38.60 30.18 3.98
C TRP A 125 -40.09 29.89 3.81
N LEU A 126 -40.93 30.91 4.03
CA LEU A 126 -42.37 30.82 3.83
C LEU A 126 -42.74 31.07 2.36
N PRO A 127 -43.74 30.35 1.83
CA PRO A 127 -44.40 30.77 0.60
C PRO A 127 -45.11 32.11 0.82
N GLU A 128 -45.05 33.01 -0.16
CA GLU A 128 -45.62 34.38 -0.08
C GLU A 128 -47.15 34.42 0.03
N LYS A 129 -47.85 33.32 -0.31
CA LYS A 129 -49.30 33.15 -0.13
C LYS A 129 -49.60 31.80 0.54
N SER A 130 -50.57 31.80 1.44
CA SER A 130 -51.24 30.57 1.89
C SER A 130 -52.30 30.19 0.86
N ASP A 131 -52.29 28.94 0.40
CA ASP A 131 -53.39 28.37 -0.39
C ASP A 131 -54.60 28.14 0.54
N PHE A 132 -55.36 29.21 0.80
CA PHE A 132 -56.76 29.18 1.24
C PHE A 132 -57.59 30.01 0.27
#